data_AF-A0A7S3H4L7-F1
#
_entry.id   AF-A0A7S3H4L7-F1
#
_cell.length_a   1.000
_cell.length_b   1.000
_cell.length_c   1.000
_cell.angle_alpha   90.00
_cell.angle_beta   90.00
_cell.angle_gamma   90.00
#
_symmetry.space_group_name_H-M   'P 1'
#
loop_
_entity.id
_entity.type
_entity.pdbx_description
1 polymer ?
#
loop_
_entity_poly.entity_id
_entity_poly.type
_entity_poly.pdbx_seq_one_letter_code
_entity_poly.pdbx_strand_id
1 'polypeptide(L)'
;MNVLRSRYTQSLKAAAKKVANLSTSQASVSSPLNIKPVAYWLFGMGGLVAGMVTVGGITRLTRSGLSMTDWKLQASLPPVTQKEWDAEFERYKKFPEWQQRKSMTLSEFKFIYFWEYGHRMLGRFVGVAFAVPALYFTARGMIPKFLYPRVALLFGLGGAQGLIGWWMVKSGLSVDPEQRK
;
A
#
# COMPACT_ATOMS: atom_id res chain seq x y z
N MET A 1 0.06 -77.41 2.55
CA MET A 1 -1.14 -76.52 2.56
C MET A 1 -1.13 -75.42 3.65
N ASN A 2 -0.46 -75.57 4.79
CA ASN A 2 -0.50 -74.58 5.89
C ASN A 2 0.29 -73.28 5.64
N VAL A 3 1.41 -73.34 4.91
CA VAL A 3 2.26 -72.15 4.64
C VAL A 3 1.57 -71.14 3.72
N LEU A 4 0.80 -71.62 2.74
CA LEU A 4 0.07 -70.77 1.78
C LEU A 4 -1.11 -70.04 2.45
N ARG A 5 -1.83 -70.71 3.37
CA ARG A 5 -2.89 -70.06 4.19
C ARG A 5 -2.31 -68.98 5.10
N SER A 6 -1.16 -69.22 5.72
CA SER A 6 -0.47 -68.23 6.57
C SER A 6 -0.08 -66.97 5.79
N ARG A 7 0.57 -67.13 4.63
CA ARG A 7 0.95 -66.01 3.77
C ARG A 7 -0.26 -65.21 3.26
N TYR A 8 -1.36 -65.89 2.94
CA TYR A 8 -2.61 -65.24 2.55
C TYR A 8 -3.19 -64.38 3.69
N THR A 9 -3.27 -64.93 4.91
CA THR A 9 -3.75 -64.17 6.07
C THR A 9 -2.87 -62.99 6.45
N GLN A 10 -1.55 -63.11 6.27
CA GLN A 10 -0.60 -62.03 6.53
C GLN A 10 -0.71 -60.91 5.50
N SER A 11 -0.89 -61.26 4.22
CA SER A 11 -1.15 -60.32 3.13
C SER A 11 -2.44 -59.54 3.34
N LEU A 12 -3.52 -60.23 3.74
CA LEU A 12 -4.81 -59.58 4.04
C LEU A 12 -4.72 -58.62 5.23
N LYS A 13 -4.03 -59.00 6.30
CA LYS A 13 -3.80 -58.11 7.45
C LYS A 13 -2.97 -56.88 7.08
N ALA A 14 -1.95 -57.04 6.25
CA ALA A 14 -1.13 -55.94 5.76
C ALA A 14 -1.92 -54.99 4.84
N ALA A 15 -2.75 -55.53 3.95
CA ALA A 15 -3.65 -54.76 3.11
C ALA A 15 -4.69 -53.99 3.94
N ALA A 16 -5.32 -54.64 4.93
CA ALA A 16 -6.27 -54.00 5.84
C ALA A 16 -5.63 -52.87 6.65
N LYS A 17 -4.41 -53.07 7.16
CA LYS A 17 -3.65 -52.02 7.86
C LYS A 17 -3.27 -50.85 6.95
N LYS A 18 -2.94 -51.13 5.68
CA LYS A 18 -2.65 -50.10 4.67
C LYS A 18 -3.91 -49.27 4.36
N VAL A 19 -5.06 -49.92 4.20
CA VAL A 19 -6.36 -49.26 3.97
C VAL A 19 -6.78 -48.44 5.19
N ALA A 20 -6.63 -48.97 6.41
CA ALA A 20 -6.90 -48.22 7.64
C ALA A 20 -6.00 -46.98 7.77
N ASN A 21 -4.72 -47.08 7.41
CA ASN A 21 -3.80 -45.95 7.40
C ASN A 21 -4.14 -44.93 6.30
N LEU A 22 -4.61 -45.37 5.13
CA LEU A 22 -5.08 -44.48 4.04
C LEU A 22 -6.32 -43.69 4.46
N SER A 23 -7.27 -44.33 5.13
CA SER A 23 -8.47 -43.67 5.68
C SER A 23 -8.13 -42.68 6.80
N THR A 24 -7.09 -42.95 7.58
CA THR A 24 -6.65 -42.07 8.68
C THR A 24 -5.85 -40.87 8.18
N SER A 25 -5.07 -41.02 7.10
CA SER A 25 -4.32 -39.90 6.48
C SER A 25 -5.21 -38.83 5.82
N GLN A 26 -6.46 -39.16 5.47
CA GLN A 26 -7.42 -38.20 4.93
C GLN A 26 -8.04 -37.27 5.98
N ALA A 27 -7.89 -37.55 7.28
CA ALA A 27 -8.54 -36.80 8.36
C ALA A 27 -7.72 -35.61 8.90
N SER A 28 -6.63 -35.20 8.23
CA SER A 28 -5.89 -33.99 8.56
C SER A 28 -6.20 -32.84 7.59
N VAL A 29 -7.50 -32.61 7.31
CA VAL A 29 -7.92 -31.35 6.71
C VAL A 29 -7.76 -30.29 7.79
N SER A 30 -6.58 -29.66 7.83
CA SER A 30 -6.32 -28.44 8.57
C SER A 30 -7.54 -27.54 8.50
N SER A 31 -8.10 -27.17 9.67
CA SER A 31 -9.24 -26.26 9.76
C SER A 31 -9.07 -25.14 8.73
N PRO A 32 -10.09 -24.81 7.92
CA PRO A 32 -9.94 -23.76 6.92
C PRO A 32 -9.49 -22.51 7.66
N LEU A 33 -8.27 -22.04 7.36
CA LEU A 33 -7.81 -20.73 7.82
C LEU A 33 -8.96 -19.75 7.57
N ASN A 34 -9.38 -19.01 8.60
CA ASN A 34 -10.45 -18.04 8.43
C ASN A 34 -9.92 -16.90 7.55
N ILE A 35 -10.04 -17.07 6.24
CA ILE A 35 -9.51 -16.16 5.22
C ILE A 35 -10.38 -14.91 5.04
N LYS A 36 -11.59 -14.87 5.61
CA LYS A 36 -12.54 -13.78 5.43
C LYS A 36 -11.95 -12.40 5.81
N PRO A 37 -11.25 -12.24 6.95
CA PRO A 37 -10.63 -10.96 7.31
C PRO A 37 -9.54 -10.53 6.32
N VAL A 38 -8.73 -11.48 5.84
CA VAL A 38 -7.68 -11.21 4.84
C VAL A 38 -8.31 -10.82 3.50
N ALA A 39 -9.41 -11.47 3.11
CA ALA A 39 -10.15 -11.14 1.90
C ALA A 39 -10.76 -9.74 1.98
N TYR A 40 -11.50 -9.40 3.05
CA TYR A 40 -12.05 -8.06 3.24
C TYR A 40 -10.98 -6.98 3.26
N TRP A 41 -9.83 -7.25 3.90
CA TRP A 41 -8.70 -6.34 3.88
C TRP A 41 -8.18 -6.12 2.45
N LEU A 42 -7.93 -7.19 1.68
CA LEU A 42 -7.45 -7.08 0.30
C LEU A 42 -8.46 -6.36 -0.62
N PHE A 43 -9.76 -6.62 -0.45
CA PHE A 43 -10.81 -5.88 -1.18
C PHE A 43 -10.86 -4.40 -0.77
N GLY A 44 -10.75 -4.10 0.52
CA GLY A 44 -10.66 -2.74 1.02
C GLY A 44 -9.44 -2.01 0.46
N MET A 45 -8.28 -2.67 0.39
CA MET A 45 -7.08 -2.14 -0.24
C MET A 45 -7.27 -1.90 -1.74
N GLY A 46 -7.95 -2.81 -2.45
CA GLY A 46 -8.31 -2.61 -3.85
C GLY A 46 -9.16 -1.36 -4.06
N GLY A 47 -10.18 -1.15 -3.22
CA GLY A 47 -11.00 0.06 -3.24
C GLY A 47 -10.22 1.33 -2.93
N LEU A 48 -9.32 1.29 -1.94
CA LEU A 48 -8.46 2.41 -1.59
C LEU A 48 -7.49 2.79 -2.72
N VAL A 49 -6.88 1.79 -3.37
CA VAL A 49 -6.00 2.02 -4.54
C VAL A 49 -6.80 2.60 -5.70
N ALA A 50 -8.00 2.08 -5.98
CA ALA A 50 -8.87 2.65 -7.00
C ALA A 50 -9.20 4.12 -6.71
N GLY A 51 -9.59 4.46 -5.48
CA GLY A 51 -9.81 5.84 -5.05
C GLY A 51 -8.56 6.72 -5.19
N MET A 52 -7.39 6.21 -4.81
CA MET A 52 -6.10 6.89 -4.97
C MET A 52 -5.80 7.22 -6.44
N VAL A 53 -6.04 6.27 -7.35
CA VAL A 53 -5.86 6.46 -8.79
C VAL A 53 -6.86 7.49 -9.33
N THR A 54 -8.13 7.45 -8.92
CA THR A 54 -9.15 8.42 -9.34
C THR A 54 -8.80 9.83 -8.88
N VAL A 55 -8.47 10.01 -7.60
CA VAL A 55 -8.07 11.31 -7.04
C VAL A 55 -6.79 11.83 -7.71
N GLY A 56 -5.81 10.96 -7.95
CA GLY A 56 -4.59 11.31 -8.67
C GLY A 56 -4.84 11.70 -10.13
N GLY A 57 -5.77 11.00 -10.80
CA GLY A 57 -6.23 11.33 -12.14
C GLY A 57 -6.85 12.72 -12.20
N ILE A 58 -7.76 13.04 -11.27
CA ILE A 58 -8.36 14.38 -11.14
C ILE A 58 -7.28 15.44 -10.88
N THR A 59 -6.33 15.14 -9.98
CA THR A 59 -5.20 16.03 -9.66
C THR A 59 -4.37 16.33 -10.91
N ARG A 60 -4.13 15.32 -11.75
CA ARG A 60 -3.40 15.51 -13.01
C ARG A 60 -4.19 16.28 -14.06
N LEU A 61 -5.50 16.01 -14.20
CA LEU A 61 -6.36 16.70 -15.16
C LEU A 61 -6.57 18.18 -14.79
N THR A 62 -6.66 18.49 -13.50
CA THR A 62 -6.67 19.87 -12.98
C THR A 62 -5.28 20.53 -13.04
N ARG A 63 -4.25 19.78 -13.45
CA ARG A 63 -2.83 20.15 -13.43
C ARG A 63 -2.43 20.72 -12.07
N SER A 64 -2.92 20.10 -10.99
CA SER A 64 -2.62 20.49 -9.62
C SER A 64 -1.37 19.84 -9.05
N GLY A 65 -0.72 18.93 -9.77
CA GLY A 65 0.41 18.13 -9.27
C GLY A 65 1.71 18.89 -8.93
N LEU A 66 1.74 20.21 -9.10
CA LEU A 66 2.89 21.10 -8.82
C LEU A 66 2.47 22.33 -8.00
N SER A 67 1.28 22.30 -7.39
CA SER A 67 0.74 23.42 -6.60
C SER A 67 1.32 23.49 -5.18
N MET A 68 1.84 22.38 -4.66
CA MET A 68 2.45 22.28 -3.34
C MET A 68 3.96 22.11 -3.46
N THR A 69 4.68 23.23 -3.40
CA THR A 69 6.13 23.28 -3.66
C THR A 69 7.01 23.18 -2.41
N ASP A 70 6.46 23.48 -1.22
CA ASP A 70 7.18 23.31 0.05
C ASP A 70 6.83 21.96 0.73
N TRP A 71 7.83 21.09 0.85
CA TRP A 71 7.73 19.83 1.59
C TRP A 71 8.09 20.07 3.06
N LYS A 72 7.24 20.79 3.81
CA LYS A 72 7.44 20.92 5.26
C LYS A 72 7.18 19.56 5.94
N LEU A 73 8.26 18.93 6.40
CA LEU A 73 8.24 17.65 7.12
C LEU A 73 7.49 17.74 8.46
N GLN A 74 7.31 18.94 9.02
CA GLN A 74 6.88 19.11 10.41
C GLN A 74 5.38 19.15 10.70
N ALA A 75 4.50 19.44 9.75
CA ALA A 75 3.07 19.29 9.99
C ALA A 75 2.35 19.39 8.65
N SER A 76 1.78 18.27 8.22
CA SER A 76 0.94 18.16 7.02
C SER A 76 -0.42 18.80 7.25
N LEU A 77 -0.45 20.05 7.71
CA LEU A 77 -1.65 20.84 7.85
C LEU A 77 -1.69 21.83 6.68
N PRO A 78 -2.80 21.89 5.93
CA PRO A 78 -2.97 22.94 4.92
C PRO A 78 -2.91 24.30 5.62
N PRO A 79 -2.52 25.38 4.91
CA PRO A 79 -2.54 26.72 5.46
C PRO A 79 -3.91 27.01 6.08
N VAL A 80 -3.93 27.47 7.32
CA VAL A 80 -5.18 27.64 8.07
C VAL A 80 -5.59 29.11 8.07
N THR A 81 -4.60 30.01 8.06
CA THR A 81 -4.83 31.45 8.06
C THR A 81 -4.75 32.06 6.66
N GLN A 82 -5.48 33.16 6.46
CA GLN A 82 -5.46 33.89 5.20
C GLN A 82 -4.05 34.39 4.83
N LYS A 83 -3.28 34.85 5.81
CA LYS A 83 -1.89 35.32 5.62
C LYS A 83 -0.95 34.21 5.14
N GLU A 84 -1.13 32.97 5.62
CA GLU A 84 -0.36 31.81 5.15
C GLU A 84 -0.75 31.43 3.72
N TRP A 85 -2.05 31.49 3.39
CA TRP A 85 -2.52 31.27 2.03
C TRP A 85 -1.96 32.29 1.04
N ASP A 86 -1.93 33.56 1.42
CA ASP A 86 -1.37 34.62 0.58
C ASP A 86 0.15 34.42 0.39
N ALA A 87 0.88 34.05 1.44
CA ALA A 87 2.30 33.76 1.36
C ALA A 87 2.62 32.55 0.46
N GLU A 88 1.82 31.48 0.54
CA GLU A 88 1.97 30.30 -0.32
C GLU A 88 1.60 30.62 -1.78
N PHE A 89 0.57 31.44 -1.98
CA PHE A 89 0.17 31.88 -3.31
C PHE A 89 1.22 32.78 -3.97
N GLU A 90 1.82 33.72 -3.22
CA GLU A 90 2.94 34.54 -3.70
C GLU A 90 4.17 33.70 -4.03
N ARG A 91 4.38 32.56 -3.35
CA ARG A 91 5.41 31.58 -3.74
C ARG A 91 5.02 30.85 -5.02
N TYR A 92 3.78 30.38 -5.14
CA TYR A 92 3.28 29.71 -6.35
C TYR A 92 3.47 30.57 -7.61
N LYS A 93 3.26 31.90 -7.50
CA LYS A 93 3.48 32.86 -8.60
C LYS A 93 4.91 32.86 -9.17
N LYS A 94 5.91 32.41 -8.39
CA LYS A 94 7.33 32.36 -8.81
C LYS A 94 7.63 31.16 -9.71
N PHE A 95 6.75 30.15 -9.75
CA PHE A 95 6.96 28.96 -10.57
C PHE A 95 6.52 29.20 -12.03
N PRO A 96 7.19 28.56 -13.01
CA PRO A 96 6.86 28.71 -14.42
C PRO A 96 5.43 28.26 -14.75
N GLU A 97 4.80 27.42 -13.94
CA GLU A 97 3.39 27.04 -14.11
C GLU A 97 2.40 28.18 -13.93
N TRP A 98 2.69 29.14 -13.05
CA TRP A 98 1.89 30.35 -12.92
C TRP A 98 1.85 31.11 -14.25
N GLN A 99 2.93 31.05 -15.04
CA GLN A 99 2.94 31.69 -16.36
C GLN A 99 1.94 31.08 -17.35
N GLN A 100 1.51 29.84 -17.13
CA GLN A 100 0.45 29.21 -17.93
C GLN A 100 -0.96 29.55 -17.42
N ARG A 101 -1.07 30.08 -16.19
CA ARG A 101 -2.34 30.39 -15.49
C ARG A 101 -2.29 31.75 -14.81
N LYS A 102 -1.82 32.77 -15.54
CA LYS A 102 -1.57 34.14 -15.03
C LYS A 102 -2.81 34.87 -14.48
N SER A 103 -4.00 34.30 -14.63
CA SER A 103 -5.28 34.87 -14.17
C SER A 103 -5.90 34.13 -12.98
N MET A 104 -5.19 33.17 -12.37
CA MET A 104 -5.79 32.33 -11.34
C MET A 104 -6.00 33.11 -10.03
N THR A 105 -7.17 32.96 -9.43
CA THR A 105 -7.55 33.55 -8.15
C THR A 105 -7.00 32.73 -6.98
N LEU A 106 -6.96 33.34 -5.78
CA LEU A 106 -6.59 32.61 -4.57
C LEU A 106 -7.54 31.44 -4.27
N SER A 107 -8.84 31.56 -4.60
CA SER A 107 -9.82 30.49 -4.45
C SER A 107 -9.50 29.28 -5.35
N GLU A 108 -9.11 29.53 -6.60
CA GLU A 108 -8.72 28.46 -7.53
C GLU A 108 -7.40 27.80 -7.10
N PHE A 109 -6.47 28.60 -6.57
CA PHE A 109 -5.25 28.07 -5.95
C PHE A 109 -5.57 27.13 -4.78
N LYS A 110 -6.44 27.54 -3.86
CA LYS A 110 -6.89 26.71 -2.72
C LYS A 110 -7.53 25.40 -3.18
N PHE A 111 -8.35 25.44 -4.24
CA PHE A 111 -8.99 24.24 -4.79
C PHE A 111 -7.96 23.24 -5.33
N ILE A 112 -7.02 23.72 -6.16
CA ILE A 112 -5.94 22.92 -6.74
C ILE A 112 -5.04 22.34 -5.63
N TYR A 113 -4.68 23.16 -4.64
CA TYR A 113 -3.89 22.76 -3.48
C TYR A 113 -4.57 21.63 -2.69
N PHE A 114 -5.90 21.72 -2.50
CA PHE A 114 -6.65 20.71 -1.73
C PHE A 114 -6.63 19.33 -2.40
N TRP A 115 -6.73 19.26 -3.73
CA TRP A 115 -6.64 18.01 -4.47
C TRP A 115 -5.26 17.36 -4.33
N GLU A 116 -4.19 18.15 -4.47
CA GLU A 116 -2.83 17.65 -4.31
C GLU A 116 -2.57 17.19 -2.87
N TYR A 117 -2.97 17.99 -1.88
CA TYR A 117 -2.87 17.64 -0.47
C TYR A 117 -3.66 16.36 -0.14
N GLY A 118 -4.91 16.28 -0.57
CA GLY A 118 -5.78 15.12 -0.38
C GLY A 118 -5.19 13.85 -1.00
N HIS A 119 -4.66 13.94 -2.21
CA HIS A 119 -3.96 12.84 -2.87
C HIS A 119 -2.74 12.36 -2.07
N ARG A 120 -1.90 13.30 -1.58
CA ARG A 120 -0.71 12.98 -0.77
C ARG A 120 -1.09 12.34 0.56
N MET A 121 -2.12 12.83 1.24
CA MET A 121 -2.59 12.24 2.50
C MET A 121 -3.22 10.87 2.28
N LEU A 122 -3.98 10.69 1.21
CA LEU A 122 -4.56 9.39 0.84
C LEU A 122 -3.46 8.35 0.57
N GLY A 123 -2.38 8.72 -0.13
CA GLY A 123 -1.24 7.83 -0.35
C GLY A 123 -0.58 7.35 0.95
N ARG A 124 -0.42 8.25 1.94
CA ARG A 124 0.11 7.89 3.27
C ARG A 124 -0.84 6.98 4.03
N PHE A 125 -2.14 7.28 3.98
CA PHE A 125 -3.17 6.46 4.60
C PHE A 125 -3.18 5.05 3.99
N VAL A 126 -3.10 4.92 2.67
CA VAL A 126 -2.96 3.63 1.96
C VAL A 126 -1.74 2.86 2.46
N GLY A 127 -0.59 3.52 2.61
CA GLY A 127 0.62 2.91 3.14
C GLY A 127 0.44 2.32 4.54
N VAL A 128 -0.17 3.07 5.46
CA VAL A 128 -0.44 2.62 6.83
C VAL A 128 -1.52 1.52 6.86
N ALA A 129 -2.61 1.71 6.12
CA ALA A 129 -3.72 0.76 6.00
C ALA A 129 -3.30 -0.58 5.35
N PHE A 130 -2.23 -0.57 4.56
CA PHE A 130 -1.60 -1.79 4.06
C PHE A 130 -0.63 -2.39 5.08
N ALA A 131 0.30 -1.59 5.61
CA ALA A 131 1.39 -2.07 6.46
C ALA A 131 0.92 -2.69 7.78
N VAL A 132 -0.02 -2.03 8.48
CA VAL A 132 -0.47 -2.47 9.81
C VAL A 132 -1.18 -3.83 9.74
N PRO A 133 -2.19 -4.05 8.88
CA PRO A 133 -2.82 -5.36 8.77
C PRO A 133 -1.90 -6.41 8.15
N ALA A 134 -1.02 -6.04 7.20
CA ALA A 134 -0.06 -6.98 6.62
C ALA A 134 0.89 -7.57 7.68
N LEU A 135 1.43 -6.73 8.57
CA LEU A 135 2.27 -7.17 9.69
C LEU A 135 1.47 -8.03 10.67
N TYR A 136 0.25 -7.58 11.03
CA TYR A 136 -0.62 -8.32 11.93
C TYR A 136 -0.99 -9.73 11.40
N PHE A 137 -1.47 -9.83 10.16
CA PHE A 137 -1.83 -11.13 9.57
C PHE A 137 -0.63 -12.04 9.34
N THR A 138 0.54 -11.47 9.04
CA THR A 138 1.80 -12.20 8.95
C THR A 138 2.20 -12.79 10.30
N ALA A 139 2.20 -11.99 11.37
CA ALA A 139 2.54 -12.43 12.72
C ALA A 139 1.59 -13.49 13.27
N ARG A 140 0.31 -13.46 12.85
CA ARG A 140 -0.72 -14.43 13.24
C ARG A 140 -0.79 -15.65 12.34
N GLY A 141 0.03 -15.76 11.29
CA GLY A 141 0.00 -16.87 10.34
C GLY A 141 -1.34 -17.00 9.60
N MET A 142 -2.11 -15.92 9.49
CA MET A 142 -3.45 -15.92 8.89
C MET A 142 -3.41 -15.86 7.36
N ILE A 143 -2.26 -15.52 6.78
CA ILE A 143 -2.06 -15.42 5.33
C ILE A 143 -1.78 -16.82 4.77
N PRO A 144 -2.52 -17.28 3.75
CA PRO A 144 -2.18 -18.49 3.01
C PRO A 144 -0.76 -18.45 2.43
N LYS A 145 -0.03 -19.58 2.45
CA LYS A 145 1.37 -19.68 1.99
C LYS A 145 1.62 -19.07 0.61
N PHE A 146 0.68 -19.20 -0.32
CA PHE A 146 0.79 -18.67 -1.68
C PHE A 146 0.66 -17.14 -1.79
N LEU A 147 0.10 -16.46 -0.78
CA LEU A 147 -0.07 -15.00 -0.76
C LEU A 147 1.14 -14.25 -0.18
N TYR A 148 1.96 -14.89 0.64
CA TYR A 148 3.17 -14.28 1.21
C TYR A 148 4.08 -13.59 0.19
N PRO A 149 4.49 -14.23 -0.94
CA PRO A 149 5.38 -13.56 -1.89
C PRO A 149 4.72 -12.31 -2.51
N ARG A 150 3.39 -12.32 -2.71
CA ARG A 150 2.66 -11.18 -3.28
C ARG A 150 2.55 -10.02 -2.29
N VAL A 151 2.21 -10.32 -1.04
CA VAL A 151 2.14 -9.32 0.03
C VAL A 151 3.52 -8.72 0.30
N ALA A 152 4.57 -9.55 0.32
CA ALA A 152 5.95 -9.11 0.47
C ALA A 152 6.40 -8.21 -0.69
N LEU A 153 6.07 -8.58 -1.95
CA LEU A 153 6.36 -7.75 -3.11
C LEU A 153 5.66 -6.39 -3.02
N LEU A 154 4.35 -6.37 -2.71
CA LEU A 154 3.60 -5.13 -2.56
C LEU A 154 4.14 -4.25 -1.42
N PHE A 155 4.53 -4.86 -0.30
CA PHE A 155 5.17 -4.15 0.81
C PHE A 155 6.52 -3.57 0.40
N GLY A 156 7.34 -4.34 -0.33
CA GLY A 156 8.63 -3.90 -0.85
C GLY A 156 8.49 -2.74 -1.84
N LEU A 157 7.54 -2.83 -2.78
CA LEU A 157 7.25 -1.77 -3.74
C LEU A 157 6.74 -0.51 -3.03
N GLY A 158 5.78 -0.63 -2.11
CA GLY A 158 5.27 0.51 -1.34
C GLY A 158 6.35 1.15 -0.45
N GLY A 159 7.21 0.32 0.18
CA GLY A 159 8.36 0.77 0.94
C GLY A 159 9.36 1.53 0.07
N ALA A 160 9.67 1.02 -1.12
CA ALA A 160 10.52 1.71 -2.09
C ALA A 160 9.91 3.06 -2.52
N GLN A 161 8.59 3.13 -2.75
CA GLN A 161 7.90 4.40 -3.05
C GLN A 161 8.02 5.41 -1.90
N GLY A 162 7.87 4.96 -0.65
CA GLY A 162 8.08 5.80 0.54
C GLY A 162 9.53 6.27 0.69
N LEU A 163 10.50 5.38 0.44
CA LEU A 163 11.93 5.70 0.48
C LEU A 163 12.33 6.70 -0.61
N ILE A 164 11.85 6.52 -1.84
CA ILE A 164 12.06 7.47 -2.94
C ILE A 164 11.44 8.83 -2.57
N GLY A 165 10.22 8.82 -2.02
CA GLY A 165 9.57 10.03 -1.52
C GLY A 165 10.39 10.74 -0.45
N TRP A 166 10.95 10.00 0.51
CA TRP A 166 11.85 10.56 1.52
C TRP A 166 13.16 11.09 0.92
N TRP A 167 13.76 10.36 -0.02
CA TRP A 167 15.01 10.76 -0.66
C TRP A 167 14.86 12.05 -1.47
N MET A 168 13.74 12.22 -2.19
CA MET A 168 13.39 13.47 -2.89
C MET A 168 13.35 14.68 -1.94
N VAL A 169 12.90 14.49 -0.70
CA VAL A 169 12.86 15.57 0.31
C VAL A 169 14.26 15.92 0.77
N LYS A 170 15.08 14.90 1.03
CA LYS A 170 16.46 15.10 1.47
C LYS A 170 17.29 15.79 0.39
N SER A 171 17.13 15.41 -0.88
CA SER A 171 17.87 16.03 -1.99
C SER A 171 17.45 17.47 -2.28
N GLY A 172 16.21 17.86 -1.96
CA GLY A 172 15.74 19.24 -2.05
C GLY A 172 16.32 20.17 -0.97
N LEU A 173 16.76 19.61 0.17
CA LEU A 173 17.38 20.36 1.28
C LEU A 173 18.91 20.48 1.16
N SER A 174 19.53 19.76 0.22
CA SER A 174 21.00 19.76 0.02
C SER A 174 21.51 20.78 -1.01
N VAL A 175 20.70 21.77 -1.39
CA VAL A 175 21.19 22.89 -2.20
C VAL A 175 21.93 23.86 -1.28
N ASP A 176 23.22 23.62 -1.15
CA ASP A 176 24.17 24.49 -0.48
C ASP A 176 24.17 25.89 -1.14
N PRO A 177 24.00 27.00 -0.41
CA PRO A 177 24.00 28.36 -0.97
C PRO A 177 25.27 28.74 -1.75
N GLU A 178 26.36 27.97 -1.65
CA GLU A 178 27.64 28.27 -2.30
C GLU A 178 27.72 27.95 -3.80
N GLN A 179 26.78 27.22 -4.40
CA GLN A 179 26.81 26.93 -5.85
C GLN A 179 26.12 27.99 -6.73
N ARG A 180 25.70 29.11 -6.15
CA ARG A 180 25.28 30.29 -6.90
C ARG A 180 26.47 31.26 -7.04
N LYS A 181 27.45 30.88 -7.86
CA LYS A 181 28.44 31.81 -8.45
C LYS A 181 28.27 31.82 -9.95
#